data_AF-A0AA41WJD8-F1
#
_entry.id   AF-A0AA41WJD8-F1
#
_cell.length_a   1.000
_cell.length_b   1.000
_cell.length_c   1.000
_cell.angle_alpha   90.00
_cell.angle_beta   90.00
_cell.angle_gamma   90.00
#
_symmetry.space_group_name_H-M   'P 1'
#
loop_
_entity.id
_entity.type
_entity.pdbx_description
1 polymer ?
#
loop_
_entity_poly.entity_id
_entity_poly.type
_entity_poly.pdbx_seq_one_letter_code
_entity_poly.pdbx_strand_id
1 'polypeptide(L)' 'MSTEETAQLRQALEDTIQVLERTRHSFKSRELGQLRRRLLDLLEQLADAEPTQGQRMERRR' A
#
# COMPACT_ATOMS: atom_id res chain seq x y z
N MET A 1 -3.93 9.56 11.98
CA MET A 1 -2.80 8.63 11.87
C MET A 1 -1.54 9.45 11.66
N SER A 2 -0.48 9.09 12.35
CA SER A 2 0.84 9.67 12.20
C SER A 2 1.44 9.21 10.88
N THR A 3 2.24 10.03 10.21
CA THR A 3 2.90 9.66 8.94
C THR A 3 3.72 8.37 9.06
N GLU A 4 4.31 8.12 10.23
CA GLU A 4 5.04 6.89 10.52
C GLU A 4 4.13 5.64 10.56
N GLU A 5 2.94 5.76 11.16
CA GLU A 5 1.93 4.69 11.17
C GLU A 5 1.41 4.40 9.76
N THR A 6 1.19 5.44 8.94
CA THR A 6 0.81 5.30 7.53
C THR A 6 1.91 4.61 6.70
N ALA A 7 3.18 4.96 6.93
CA ALA A 7 4.31 4.35 6.25
C ALA A 7 4.47 2.86 6.62
N GLN A 8 4.33 2.52 7.90
CA GLN A 8 4.35 1.14 8.38
C GLN A 8 3.20 0.32 7.79
N LEU A 9 1.99 0.89 7.74
CA LEU A 9 0.83 0.24 7.13
C LEU A 9 1.04 0.00 5.64
N ARG A 10 1.56 0.99 4.91
CA ARG A 10 1.91 0.84 3.49
C ARG A 10 2.90 -0.29 3.27
N GLN A 11 3.99 -0.34 4.04
CA GLN A 11 4.99 -1.39 3.94
C GLN A 11 4.38 -2.78 4.19
N ALA A 12 3.54 -2.91 5.23
CA ALA A 12 2.89 -4.17 5.56
C ALA A 12 1.96 -4.67 4.43
N LEU A 13 1.26 -3.75 3.74
CA LEU A 13 0.43 -4.09 2.58
C LEU A 13 1.27 -4.55 1.39
N GLU A 14 2.36 -3.85 1.09
CA GLU A 14 3.30 -4.20 0.01
C GLU A 14 3.89 -5.60 0.24
N ASP A 15 4.35 -5.88 1.45
CA ASP A 15 4.90 -7.18 1.83
C ASP A 15 3.88 -8.31 1.70
N THR A 16 2.65 -8.06 2.15
CA THR A 16 1.55 -9.02 2.05
C THR A 16 1.21 -9.34 0.60
N ILE A 17 1.13 -8.32 -0.27
CA ILE A 17 0.90 -8.50 -1.70
C ILE A 17 2.01 -9.33 -2.33
N GLN A 18 3.28 -9.05 -2.00
CA GLN A 18 4.40 -9.84 -2.51
C GLN A 18 4.32 -11.32 -2.09
N VAL A 19 3.91 -11.62 -0.85
CA VAL A 19 3.67 -13.01 -0.42
C VAL A 19 2.57 -13.66 -1.25
N LEU A 20 1.44 -12.98 -1.47
CA LEU A 20 0.35 -13.49 -2.30
C LEU A 20 0.78 -13.74 -3.75
N GLU A 21 1.64 -12.88 -4.31
CA GLU A 21 2.16 -13.04 -5.67
C GLU A 21 3.15 -14.21 -5.79
N ARG A 22 4.08 -14.35 -4.84
CA ARG A 22 5.01 -15.48 -4.79
C ARG A 22 4.28 -16.82 -4.62
N THR A 23 3.18 -16.82 -3.90
CA THR A 23 2.39 -18.04 -3.59
C THR A 23 1.23 -18.28 -4.54
N ARG A 24 1.01 -17.43 -5.55
CA ARG A 24 -0.12 -17.53 -6.51
C ARG A 24 -0.18 -18.86 -7.25
N HIS A 25 0.98 -19.49 -7.45
CA HIS A 25 1.09 -20.78 -8.14
C HIS A 25 0.79 -21.97 -7.21
N SER A 26 0.99 -21.80 -5.90
CA SER A 26 0.68 -22.79 -4.87
C SER A 26 -0.80 -22.84 -4.54
N PHE A 27 -1.52 -21.71 -4.71
CA PHE A 27 -2.94 -21.61 -4.39
C PHE A 27 -3.70 -20.90 -5.52
N LYS A 28 -4.36 -21.68 -6.39
CA LYS A 28 -5.25 -21.16 -7.45
C LYS A 28 -6.62 -20.74 -6.91
N SER A 29 -6.66 -20.10 -5.72
CA SER A 29 -7.91 -19.64 -5.12
C SER A 29 -8.34 -18.30 -5.72
N ARG A 30 -9.59 -18.23 -6.21
CA ARG A 30 -10.19 -16.97 -6.67
C ARG A 30 -10.29 -15.95 -5.53
N GLU A 31 -10.48 -16.40 -4.30
CA GLU A 31 -10.56 -15.53 -3.11
C GLU A 31 -9.22 -14.85 -2.82
N LEU A 32 -8.09 -15.55 -2.99
CA LEU A 32 -6.76 -14.94 -2.84
C LEU A 32 -6.49 -13.90 -3.95
N GLY A 33 -6.95 -14.14 -5.17
CA GLY A 33 -6.88 -13.16 -6.24
C GLY A 33 -7.70 -11.90 -5.95
N GLN A 34 -8.90 -12.06 -5.37
CA GLN A 34 -9.74 -10.94 -4.93
C GLN A 34 -9.11 -10.20 -3.76
N LEU A 35 -8.55 -10.91 -2.78
CA LEU A 35 -7.85 -10.31 -1.66
C LEU A 35 -6.68 -9.46 -2.14
N ARG A 36 -5.83 -9.99 -3.03
CA ARG A 36 -4.72 -9.22 -3.63
C ARG A 36 -5.23 -7.93 -4.28
N ARG A 37 -6.34 -7.99 -5.02
CA ARG A 37 -6.90 -6.82 -5.67
C ARG A 37 -7.36 -5.76 -4.66
N ARG A 38 -8.09 -6.17 -3.61
CA ARG A 38 -8.53 -5.25 -2.55
C ARG A 38 -7.36 -4.59 -1.82
N LEU A 39 -6.27 -5.32 -1.58
CA LEU A 39 -5.07 -4.77 -0.95
C LEU A 39 -4.37 -3.74 -1.84
N LEU A 40 -4.31 -3.98 -3.16
CA LEU A 40 -3.79 -3.02 -4.13
C LEU A 40 -4.64 -1.73 -4.17
N ASP A 41 -5.96 -1.87 -4.23
CA ASP A 41 -6.88 -0.72 -4.26
C ASP A 41 -6.77 0.11 -2.95
N LEU A 42 -6.50 -0.53 -1.81
CA LEU A 42 -6.31 0.15 -0.52
C LEU A 42 -4.96 0.87 -0.45
N LEU A 43 -3.91 0.31 -1.05
CA LEU A 43 -2.60 0.95 -1.14
C LEU A 43 -2.65 2.22 -2.01
N GLU A 44 -3.41 2.19 -3.11
CA GLU A 44 -3.66 3.36 -3.96
C GLU A 44 -4.35 4.47 -3.17
N GLN A 45 -5.40 4.14 -2.42
CA GLN A 45 -6.09 5.10 -1.54
C GLN A 45 -5.17 5.70 -0.47
N LEU A 46 -4.25 4.92 0.09
CA LEU A 46 -3.25 5.43 1.03
C LEU A 46 -2.27 6.42 0.38
N ALA A 47 -1.90 6.19 -0.89
CA ALA A 47 -1.03 7.09 -1.62
C ALA A 47 -1.72 8.42 -1.96
N ASP A 48 -3.01 8.38 -2.30
CA ASP A 48 -3.83 9.58 -2.55
C ASP A 48 -4.15 10.37 -1.27
N ALA A 49 -4.21 9.68 -0.13
CA ALA A 49 -4.50 10.29 1.17
C ALA A 49 -3.27 10.99 1.80
N GLU A 50 -2.06 10.76 1.29
CA GLU A 50 -0.87 11.51 1.70
C GLU A 50 -0.90 12.90 1.01
N PRO A 51 -1.15 14.00 1.74
CA PRO A 51 -0.99 15.32 1.16
C PRO A 51 0.49 15.46 0.79
N THR A 52 0.74 15.63 -0.50
CA THR A 52 2.05 15.73 -1.14
C THR A 52 3.01 16.53 -0.25
N GLN A 53 3.89 15.85 0.50
CA GLN A 53 4.84 16.49 1.42
C GLN A 53 5.82 17.43 0.69
N GLY A 54 5.82 17.44 -0.65
CA GLY A 54 6.62 18.31 -1.51
C GLY A 54 6.29 19.81 -1.47
N GLN A 55 5.20 20.26 -0.85
CA GLN A 55 4.89 21.71 -0.76
C GLN A 55 5.42 22.40 0.51
N ARG A 56 6.02 21.67 1.45
CA ARG A 56 6.48 22.24 2.74
C ARG A 56 7.88 22.87 2.71
N MET A 57 8.65 22.71 1.64
CA MET A 57 10.03 23.23 1.55
C MET A 57 10.18 24.60 0.84
N GLU A 58 9.16 25.14 0.19
CA GLU A 58 9.28 26.37 -0.64
C GLU A 58 8.70 27.64 0.02
N ARG A 59 8.99 27.88 1.31
CA ARG A 59 8.68 29.17 1.97
C ARG A 59 9.84 29.71 2.81
N ARG A 60 11.07 29.49 2.36
CA ARG A 60 12.25 30.24 2.83
C ARG A 60 12.98 30.83 1.64
N ARG A 61 12.47 31.94 1.12
CA ARG A 61 13.27 32.97 0.44
C ARG A 61 12.83 34.33 0.96
#